data_AF-A0A2E6SE69-F1
#
_entry.id   AF-A0A2E6SE69-F1
#
_cell.length_a   1.000
_cell.length_b   1.000
_cell.length_c   1.000
_cell.angle_alpha   90.00
_cell.angle_beta   90.00
_cell.angle_gamma   90.00
#
_symmetry.space_group_name_H-M   'P 1'
#
loop_
_entity.id
_entity.type
_entity.pdbx_description
1 polymer ?
#
loop_
_entity_poly.entity_id
_entity_poly.type
_entity_poly.pdbx_seq_one_letter_code
_entity_poly.pdbx_strand_id
1 'polypeptide(L)'
;MIKESFGSRFFDVVNITLLLILSFTMFYPFLYCLVLSLSSEAYASQGGFFLYPRSFDLTAYKAVFSKPHLLSGLMNSILRVFISVPISVFLTALCAYPLSRKETPYRKHLFLFVLFTMLFSGGIVPIYLLYH
;
A
#
# COMPACT_ATOMS: atom_id res chain seq x y z
N MET A 1 -2.02 -25.21 33.97
CA MET A 1 -3.16 -25.34 33.04
C MET A 1 -4.25 -24.40 33.56
N ILE A 2 -4.25 -23.15 33.09
CA ILE A 2 -5.13 -22.09 33.65
C ILE A 2 -6.56 -22.44 33.25
N LYS A 3 -7.47 -22.59 34.24
CA LYS A 3 -8.88 -22.80 33.97
C LYS A 3 -9.45 -21.48 33.43
N GLU A 4 -9.69 -21.45 32.13
CA GLU A 4 -10.43 -20.38 31.44
C GLU A 4 -11.75 -20.09 32.17
N SER A 5 -11.90 -18.88 32.70
CA SER A 5 -13.15 -18.37 33.25
C SER A 5 -14.22 -18.30 32.14
N PHE A 6 -15.50 -18.50 32.48
CA PHE A 6 -16.60 -18.40 31.51
C PHE A 6 -16.61 -17.04 30.77
N GLY A 7 -16.23 -15.96 31.47
CA GLY A 7 -16.08 -14.63 30.87
C GLY A 7 -14.92 -14.53 29.87
N SER A 8 -13.82 -15.25 30.11
CA SER A 8 -12.67 -15.30 29.19
C SER A 8 -13.06 -15.94 27.87
N ARG A 9 -13.73 -17.10 27.93
CA ARG A 9 -14.21 -17.81 26.73
C ARG A 9 -15.22 -17.00 25.92
N PHE A 10 -16.13 -16.29 26.57
CA PHE A 10 -17.10 -15.44 25.89
C PHE A 10 -16.41 -14.26 25.18
N PHE A 11 -15.48 -13.60 25.87
CA PHE A 11 -14.69 -12.52 25.29
C PHE A 11 -13.88 -12.98 24.07
N ASP A 12 -13.23 -14.14 24.18
CA ASP A 12 -12.44 -14.71 23.07
C ASP A 12 -13.31 -15.02 21.85
N VAL A 13 -14.50 -15.61 22.05
CA VAL A 13 -15.43 -15.90 20.95
C VAL A 13 -15.87 -14.62 20.24
N VAL A 14 -16.24 -13.57 21.00
CA VAL A 14 -16.64 -12.27 20.43
C VAL A 14 -15.47 -11.63 19.68
N ASN A 15 -14.27 -11.63 20.28
CA ASN A 15 -13.08 -11.03 19.67
C ASN A 15 -12.69 -11.74 18.37
N ILE A 16 -12.63 -13.07 18.37
CA ILE A 16 -12.33 -13.87 17.17
C ILE A 16 -13.37 -13.62 16.10
N THR A 17 -14.66 -13.57 16.45
CA THR A 17 -15.74 -13.30 15.50
C THR A 17 -15.57 -11.92 14.86
N LEU A 18 -15.24 -10.90 15.65
CA LEU A 18 -15.02 -9.53 15.16
C LEU A 18 -13.79 -9.47 14.23
N LEU A 19 -12.69 -10.11 14.61
CA LEU A 19 -11.49 -10.19 13.77
C LEU A 19 -11.75 -10.93 12.45
N LEU A 20 -12.57 -12.00 12.47
CA LEU A 20 -12.96 -12.71 11.26
C LEU A 20 -13.79 -11.85 10.32
N ILE A 21 -14.76 -11.09 10.86
CA ILE A 21 -15.58 -10.16 10.06
C ILE A 21 -14.68 -9.08 9.44
N LEU A 22 -13.80 -8.45 10.23
CA LEU A 22 -12.89 -7.42 9.74
C LEU A 22 -11.96 -7.96 8.65
N SER A 23 -11.40 -9.14 8.87
CA SER A 23 -10.54 -9.83 7.90
C SER A 23 -11.29 -10.11 6.61
N PHE A 24 -12.52 -10.58 6.69
CA PHE A 24 -13.36 -10.83 5.52
C PHE A 24 -13.68 -9.55 4.75
N THR A 25 -14.06 -8.46 5.43
CA THR A 25 -14.34 -7.17 4.78
C THR A 25 -13.12 -6.59 4.08
N MET A 26 -11.92 -6.74 4.66
CA MET A 26 -10.68 -6.29 4.03
C MET A 26 -10.23 -7.19 2.87
N PHE A 27 -10.43 -8.50 2.98
CA PHE A 27 -10.00 -9.46 1.96
C PHE A 27 -10.96 -9.55 0.77
N TYR A 28 -12.27 -9.37 1.02
CA TYR A 28 -13.31 -9.42 -0.01
C TYR A 28 -13.03 -8.55 -1.25
N PRO A 29 -12.62 -7.27 -1.16
CA PRO A 29 -12.33 -6.46 -2.35
C PRO A 29 -11.20 -7.03 -3.21
N PHE A 30 -10.19 -7.69 -2.62
CA PHE A 30 -9.13 -8.34 -3.37
C PHE A 30 -9.64 -9.57 -4.12
N LEU A 31 -10.42 -10.41 -3.44
CA LEU A 31 -11.06 -11.57 -4.06
C LEU A 31 -12.01 -11.12 -5.17
N TYR A 32 -12.82 -10.11 -4.93
CA TYR A 32 -13.76 -9.54 -5.89
C TYR A 32 -13.04 -9.02 -7.15
N CYS A 33 -11.91 -8.31 -6.97
CA CYS A 33 -11.08 -7.84 -8.09
C CYS A 33 -10.53 -9.00 -8.93
N LEU A 34 -10.07 -10.08 -8.28
CA LEU A 34 -9.57 -11.29 -8.95
C LEU A 34 -10.69 -12.01 -9.72
N VAL A 35 -11.87 -12.16 -9.10
CA VAL A 35 -13.02 -12.78 -9.75
C VAL A 35 -13.47 -11.98 -10.97
N LEU A 36 -13.51 -10.65 -10.86
CA LEU A 36 -13.85 -9.77 -11.97
C LEU A 36 -12.82 -9.83 -13.10
N SER A 37 -11.52 -9.88 -12.78
CA SER A 37 -10.48 -9.93 -13.80
C SER A 37 -10.47 -11.23 -14.62
N LEU A 38 -11.00 -12.31 -14.05
CA LEU A 38 -11.16 -13.62 -14.73
C LEU A 38 -12.54 -13.83 -15.37
N SER A 39 -13.49 -12.93 -15.14
CA SER A 39 -14.86 -13.07 -15.68
C SER A 39 -14.98 -12.36 -17.03
N SER A 40 -15.82 -12.90 -17.93
CA SER A 40 -16.10 -12.24 -19.22
C SER A 40 -16.80 -10.89 -19.02
N GLU A 41 -16.59 -9.92 -19.92
CA GLU A 41 -17.13 -8.55 -19.83
C GLU A 41 -18.65 -8.49 -19.58
N ALA A 42 -19.42 -9.41 -20.18
CA ALA A 42 -20.87 -9.49 -20.01
C ALA A 42 -21.30 -9.76 -18.55
N TYR A 43 -20.50 -10.51 -17.77
CA TYR A 43 -20.78 -10.77 -16.36
C TYR A 43 -20.08 -9.76 -15.44
N ALA A 44 -18.92 -9.25 -15.84
CA ALA A 44 -18.23 -8.20 -15.09
C ALA A 44 -19.02 -6.87 -15.06
N SER A 45 -19.72 -6.54 -16.15
CA SER A 45 -20.51 -5.30 -16.28
C SER A 45 -21.86 -5.34 -15.57
N GLN A 46 -22.43 -6.53 -15.32
CA GLN A 46 -23.72 -6.66 -14.61
C GLN A 46 -23.63 -6.23 -13.14
N GLY A 47 -22.43 -6.24 -12.56
CA GLY A 47 -22.23 -5.97 -11.13
C GLY A 47 -22.91 -7.02 -10.24
N GLY A 48 -22.58 -6.99 -8.94
CA GLY A 48 -23.18 -7.88 -7.95
C GLY A 48 -22.18 -8.41 -6.93
N PHE A 49 -22.64 -9.32 -6.08
CA PHE A 49 -21.79 -10.02 -5.12
C PHE A 49 -21.25 -11.29 -5.77
N PHE A 50 -19.93 -11.34 -6.00
CA PHE A 50 -19.26 -12.48 -6.63
C PHE A 50 -18.20 -13.06 -5.69
N LEU A 51 -18.40 -14.32 -5.27
CA LEU A 51 -17.41 -15.10 -4.51
C LEU A 51 -16.56 -16.01 -5.40
N TYR A 52 -16.99 -16.27 -6.63
CA TYR A 52 -16.31 -17.13 -7.60
C TYR A 52 -16.63 -16.67 -9.03
N PRO A 53 -15.75 -16.91 -10.01
CA PRO A 53 -15.99 -16.50 -11.40
C PRO A 53 -17.12 -17.33 -12.01
N ARG A 54 -18.11 -16.67 -12.61
CA ARG A 54 -19.24 -17.32 -13.30
C ARG A 54 -18.84 -17.87 -14.67
N SER A 55 -17.90 -17.20 -15.32
CA SER A 55 -17.25 -17.64 -16.55
C SER A 55 -15.75 -17.40 -16.40
N PHE A 56 -14.94 -18.28 -16.98
CA PHE A 56 -13.48 -18.12 -16.99
C PHE A 56 -13.08 -17.59 -18.37
N ASP A 57 -12.64 -16.34 -18.43
CA ASP A 57 -12.22 -15.67 -19.65
C ASP A 57 -10.90 -14.92 -19.44
N LEU A 58 -9.92 -15.20 -20.30
CA LEU A 58 -8.58 -14.60 -20.26
C LEU A 58 -8.41 -13.53 -21.35
N THR A 59 -9.47 -13.18 -22.08
CA THR A 59 -9.43 -12.18 -23.16
C THR A 59 -9.01 -10.81 -22.65
N ALA A 60 -9.50 -10.40 -21.47
CA ALA A 60 -9.09 -9.15 -20.83
C ALA A 60 -7.57 -9.09 -20.56
N TYR A 61 -6.98 -10.18 -20.06
CA TYR A 61 -5.54 -10.27 -19.86
C TYR A 61 -4.77 -10.16 -21.17
N LYS A 62 -5.19 -10.88 -22.22
CA LYS A 62 -4.56 -10.78 -23.54
C LYS A 62 -4.60 -9.35 -24.07
N ALA A 63 -5.75 -8.68 -23.99
CA ALA A 63 -5.91 -7.29 -24.43
C ALA A 63 -5.00 -6.31 -23.67
N VAL A 64 -4.79 -6.54 -22.37
CA VAL A 64 -3.91 -5.74 -21.52
C VAL A 64 -2.44 -5.97 -21.90
N PHE A 65 -2.00 -7.22 -22.08
CA PHE A 65 -0.63 -7.54 -22.48
C PHE A 65 -0.30 -7.13 -23.94
N SER A 66 -1.30 -6.98 -24.80
CA SER A 66 -1.10 -6.44 -26.16
C SER A 66 -0.77 -4.94 -26.17
N LYS A 67 -0.92 -4.21 -25.05
CA LYS A 67 -0.60 -2.78 -24.98
C LYS A 67 0.89 -2.57 -24.64
N PRO A 68 1.71 -2.02 -25.55
CA PRO A 68 3.16 -1.86 -25.32
C PRO A 68 3.49 -0.90 -24.18
N HIS A 69 2.61 0.07 -23.89
CA HIS A 69 2.77 1.02 -22.79
C HIS A 69 2.64 0.39 -21.41
N LEU A 70 1.94 -0.74 -21.29
CA LEU A 70 1.79 -1.41 -19.99
C LEU A 70 3.12 -2.01 -19.53
N LEU A 71 3.80 -2.72 -20.43
CA LEU A 71 5.06 -3.38 -20.10
C LEU A 71 6.16 -2.36 -19.82
N SER A 72 6.23 -1.27 -20.61
CA SER A 72 7.17 -0.19 -20.35
C SER A 72 6.83 0.59 -19.08
N GLY A 73 5.55 0.84 -18.79
CA GLY A 73 5.10 1.46 -17.54
C GLY A 73 5.44 0.63 -16.30
N LEU A 74 5.23 -0.68 -16.37
CA LEU A 74 5.59 -1.62 -15.31
C LEU A 74 7.10 -1.67 -15.11
N MET A 75 7.89 -1.74 -16.19
CA MET A 75 9.34 -1.70 -16.11
C MET A 75 9.85 -0.38 -15.50
N ASN A 76 9.28 0.75 -15.90
CA ASN A 76 9.63 2.07 -15.35
C ASN A 76 9.28 2.16 -13.85
N SER A 77 8.15 1.59 -13.41
CA SER A 77 7.78 1.55 -12.00
C SER A 77 8.75 0.71 -11.19
N ILE A 78 9.09 -0.49 -11.68
CA ILE A 78 10.07 -1.38 -11.06
C ILE A 78 11.41 -0.67 -10.95
N LEU A 79 11.98 -0.17 -12.06
CA LEU A 79 13.26 0.53 -12.05
C LEU A 79 13.25 1.72 -11.10
N ARG A 80 12.16 2.50 -11.08
CA ARG A 80 12.01 3.62 -10.16
C ARG A 80 12.08 3.19 -8.70
N VAL A 81 11.37 2.13 -8.30
CA VAL A 81 11.40 1.62 -6.91
C VAL A 81 12.78 1.08 -6.57
N PHE A 82 13.34 0.23 -7.43
CA PHE A 82 14.63 -0.41 -7.20
C PHE A 82 15.80 0.59 -7.10
N ILE A 83 15.75 1.70 -7.83
CA ILE A 83 16.77 2.75 -7.76
C ILE A 83 16.46 3.72 -6.62
N SER A 84 15.23 4.22 -6.52
CA SER A 84 14.87 5.26 -5.57
C SER A 84 14.89 4.76 -4.13
N VAL A 85 14.38 3.56 -3.84
CA VAL A 85 14.26 3.09 -2.45
C VAL A 85 15.62 2.96 -1.76
N PRO A 86 16.64 2.29 -2.33
CA PRO A 86 17.95 2.20 -1.70
C PRO A 86 18.61 3.56 -1.52
N ILE A 87 18.51 4.45 -2.51
CA ILE A 87 19.08 5.81 -2.42
C ILE A 87 18.38 6.60 -1.32
N SER A 88 17.05 6.60 -1.29
CA SER A 88 16.27 7.30 -0.27
C SER A 88 16.55 6.76 1.13
N VAL A 89 16.58 5.45 1.31
CA VAL A 89 16.90 4.81 2.61
C VAL A 89 18.32 5.13 3.03
N PHE A 90 19.29 5.04 2.12
CA PHE A 90 20.69 5.35 2.40
C PHE A 90 20.88 6.80 2.84
N LEU A 91 20.34 7.76 2.08
CA LEU A 91 20.42 9.19 2.42
C LEU A 91 19.68 9.50 3.72
N THR A 92 18.48 8.92 3.92
CA THR A 92 17.70 9.12 5.14
C THR A 92 18.43 8.53 6.35
N ALA A 93 19.05 7.36 6.22
CA ALA A 93 19.83 6.75 7.29
C ALA A 93 21.07 7.58 7.62
N LEU A 94 21.81 8.07 6.62
CA LEU A 94 22.95 8.96 6.81
C LEU A 94 22.57 10.26 7.54
N CYS A 95 21.41 10.85 7.20
CA CYS A 95 20.91 12.03 7.89
C CYS A 95 20.39 11.70 9.30
N ALA A 96 19.65 10.61 9.48
CA ALA A 96 19.03 10.25 10.75
C ALA A 96 20.05 9.79 11.81
N TYR A 97 21.15 9.15 11.38
CA TYR A 97 22.17 8.62 12.28
C TYR A 97 22.79 9.66 13.22
N PRO A 98 23.34 10.80 12.77
CA PRO A 98 23.85 11.84 13.66
C PRO A 98 22.73 12.45 14.52
N LEU A 99 21.49 12.56 14.03
CA LEU A 99 20.37 13.06 14.84
C LEU A 99 19.93 12.08 15.94
N SER A 100 20.19 10.78 15.79
CA SER A 100 19.85 9.77 16.81
C SER A 100 20.77 9.85 18.04
N ARG A 101 22.02 10.31 17.88
CA ARG A 101 23.01 10.41 18.96
C ARG A 101 22.77 11.68 19.79
N LYS A 102 22.84 11.55 21.13
CA LYS A 102 22.65 12.68 22.07
C LYS A 102 23.85 13.64 22.09
N GLU A 103 25.04 13.12 21.76
CA GLU A 103 26.34 13.81 21.77
C GLU A 103 26.51 14.78 20.57
N THR A 104 25.61 14.75 19.59
CA THR A 104 25.77 15.48 18.33
C THR A 104 25.54 16.99 18.52
N PRO A 105 26.49 17.85 18.14
CA PRO A 105 26.34 19.29 18.27
C PRO A 105 25.17 19.79 17.39
N TYR A 106 24.44 20.80 17.87
CA TYR A 106 23.31 21.44 17.17
C TYR A 106 22.12 20.53 16.80
N ARG A 107 22.01 19.33 17.38
CA ARG A 107 20.93 18.36 17.12
C ARG A 107 19.53 18.97 17.14
N LYS A 108 19.23 19.81 18.13
CA LYS A 108 17.90 20.45 18.28
C LYS A 108 17.56 21.37 17.12
N HIS A 109 18.53 22.14 16.63
CA HIS A 109 18.33 23.06 15.50
C HIS A 109 18.18 22.30 14.19
N LEU A 110 19.01 21.29 13.95
CA LEU A 110 18.91 20.42 12.76
C LEU A 110 17.59 19.66 12.72
N PHE A 111 17.15 19.12 13.85
CA PHE A 111 15.85 18.44 13.94
C PHE A 111 14.69 19.40 13.67
N LEU A 112 14.73 20.62 14.23
CA LEU A 112 13.71 21.64 13.99
C LEU A 112 13.68 22.07 12.52
N PHE A 113 14.83 22.16 11.84
CA PHE A 113 14.91 22.46 10.42
C PHE A 113 14.23 21.37 9.55
N VAL A 114 14.53 20.09 9.82
CA VAL A 114 13.87 18.97 9.11
C VAL A 114 12.37 18.93 9.40
N LEU A 115 11.97 19.19 10.64
CA LEU A 115 10.56 19.25 11.01
C LEU A 115 9.84 20.42 10.32
N PHE A 116 10.52 21.56 10.17
CA PHE A 116 9.98 22.70 9.44
C PHE A 116 9.70 22.35 7.97
N THR A 117 10.58 21.67 7.26
CA THR A 117 10.33 21.28 5.86
C THR A 117 9.23 20.23 5.69
N MET A 118 8.96 19.41 6.72
CA MET A 118 7.82 18.49 6.73
C MET A 118 6.48 19.22 6.94
N LEU A 119 6.46 20.27 7.77
CA LEU A 119 5.24 21.03 8.08
C LEU A 119 4.95 22.14 7.06
N PHE A 120 6.00 22.77 6.52
CA PHE A 120 5.92 23.87 5.58
C PHE A 120 6.52 23.43 4.24
N SER A 121 5.66 23.37 3.21
CA SER A 121 6.05 23.05 1.83
C SER A 121 5.55 24.14 0.89
N GLY A 122 6.30 24.40 -0.20
CA GLY A 122 5.96 25.41 -1.20
C GLY A 122 4.67 25.13 -1.98
N GLY A 123 4.11 23.92 -1.88
CA GLY A 123 2.90 23.53 -2.60
C GLY A 123 3.15 23.17 -4.07
N ILE A 124 2.09 22.77 -4.78
CA ILE A 124 2.22 22.19 -6.13
C ILE A 124 2.74 23.21 -7.15
N VAL A 125 2.35 24.48 -7.07
CA VAL A 125 2.70 25.51 -8.07
C VAL A 125 4.22 25.78 -8.11
N PRO A 126 4.91 26.10 -6.99
CA PRO A 126 6.36 26.28 -7.02
C PRO A 126 7.13 25.01 -7.35
N ILE A 127 6.64 23.85 -6.91
CA ILE A 127 7.25 22.55 -7.21
C ILE A 127 7.19 22.27 -8.72
N TYR A 128 6.06 22.57 -9.37
CA TYR A 128 5.90 22.38 -10.81
C TYR A 128 6.85 23.28 -11.62
N LEU A 129 6.99 24.56 -11.24
CA LEU A 129 7.90 25.51 -11.88
C LEU A 129 9.39 25.17 -11.71
N LEU A 130 9.74 24.30 -10.77
CA LEU A 130 11.12 23.82 -10.60
C LEU A 130 11.47 22.69 -11.57
N TYR A 131 10.47 21.89 -11.97
CA TYR A 131 10.65 20.69 -12.80
C TYR A 131 10.43 20.94 -14.29
N HIS A 132 10.07 22.16 -14.69
CA HIS A 132 9.96 22.63 -16.08
C HIS A 132 10.83 23.87 -16.24
#